data_AF-A0A5B7C6A9-F1
#
_entry.id   AF-A0A5B7C6A9-F1
#
_cell.length_a   1.000
_cell.length_b   1.000
_cell.length_c   1.000
_cell.angle_alpha   90.00
_cell.angle_beta   90.00
_cell.angle_gamma   90.00
#
_symmetry.space_group_name_H-M   'P 1'
#
loop_
_entity.id
_entity.type
_entity.pdbx_description
1 polymer ?
#
loop_
_entity_poly.entity_id
_entity_poly.type
_entity_poly.pdbx_seq_one_letter_code
_entity_poly.pdbx_strand_id
1 'polypeptide(L)'
;MEIQSMVHSGRTSLIKSSYNLSGAFLGIGMLTLPYGLSKGGWFSLLLLLLVACLSFYCGILLKRCMKAHTSITSYGDIAHQAFGQKGRIMVCIMVNLELYLIAIGLLIIEGNNLDKLFPNFSIKLGHLTIGGE
;
A
#
# COMPACT_ATOMS: atom_id res chain seq x y z
N MET A 1 23.18 15.14 13.16
CA MET A 1 22.23 16.25 12.95
C MET A 1 21.24 15.86 11.84
N GLU A 2 20.49 14.77 12.01
CA GLU A 2 19.48 14.25 11.03
C GLU A 2 18.31 13.54 11.76
N ILE A 3 18.26 13.61 13.10
CA ILE A 3 17.17 13.03 13.94
C ILE A 3 16.44 14.14 14.74
N GLN A 4 16.79 15.41 14.52
CA GLN A 4 16.12 16.58 15.10
C GLN A 4 15.09 17.25 14.15
N SER A 5 15.06 16.89 12.87
CA SER A 5 14.11 17.45 11.89
C SER A 5 12.75 16.73 11.86
N MET A 6 12.64 15.52 12.43
CA MET A 6 11.38 14.75 12.46
C MET A 6 10.44 15.14 13.62
N VAL A 7 10.88 16.02 14.53
CA VAL A 7 10.13 16.42 15.74
C VAL A 7 9.95 17.94 15.87
N HIS A 8 10.51 18.77 14.97
CA HIS A 8 10.39 20.25 15.04
C HIS A 8 9.19 20.84 14.29
N SER A 9 8.04 20.16 14.27
CA SER A 9 6.78 20.82 13.88
C SER A 9 5.59 20.17 14.58
N GLY A 10 5.34 20.56 15.83
CA GLY A 10 4.15 20.16 16.61
C GLY A 10 2.79 20.57 15.99
N ARG A 11 2.78 21.04 14.73
CA ARG A 11 1.62 21.43 13.90
C ARG A 11 1.86 21.20 12.40
N THR A 12 2.70 20.24 11.98
CA THR A 12 2.53 19.66 10.63
C THR A 12 1.22 18.87 10.64
N SER A 13 0.15 19.62 10.37
CA SER A 13 -1.26 19.30 10.60
C SER A 13 -1.60 17.84 10.31
N LEU A 14 -2.29 17.17 11.23
CA LEU A 14 -2.89 15.83 11.00
C LEU A 14 -3.58 15.77 9.63
N ILE A 15 -4.19 16.88 9.24
CA ILE A 15 -4.80 17.16 7.95
C ILE A 15 -3.84 16.86 6.78
N LYS A 16 -2.59 17.33 6.81
CA LYS A 16 -1.57 17.07 5.75
C LYS A 16 -1.22 15.60 5.64
N SER A 17 -1.05 14.91 6.76
CA SER A 17 -0.77 13.47 6.78
C SER A 17 -1.95 12.67 6.24
N SER A 18 -3.18 13.04 6.62
CA SER A 18 -4.41 12.43 6.12
C SER A 18 -4.60 12.63 4.62
N TYR A 19 -4.29 13.83 4.10
CA TYR A 19 -4.36 14.10 2.65
C TYR A 19 -3.29 13.35 1.86
N ASN A 20 -2.09 13.20 2.39
CA ASN A 20 -1.05 12.39 1.76
C ASN A 20 -1.45 10.91 1.73
N LEU A 21 -2.02 10.43 2.84
CA LEU A 21 -2.50 9.06 2.97
C LEU A 21 -3.66 8.78 2.00
N SER A 22 -4.65 9.67 1.92
CA SER A 22 -5.73 9.54 0.95
C SER A 22 -5.21 9.62 -0.49
N GLY A 23 -4.29 10.52 -0.82
CA GLY A 23 -3.65 10.58 -2.13
C GLY A 23 -2.98 9.25 -2.53
N ALA A 24 -2.27 8.61 -1.60
CA ALA A 24 -1.64 7.31 -1.85
C ALA A 24 -2.67 6.17 -2.04
N PHE A 25 -3.73 6.13 -1.22
CA PHE A 25 -4.78 5.11 -1.33
C PHE A 25 -5.66 5.28 -2.57
N LEU A 26 -5.95 6.52 -2.97
CA LEU A 26 -6.78 6.82 -4.12
C LEU A 26 -6.13 6.37 -5.43
N GLY A 27 -4.80 6.35 -5.54
CA GLY A 27 -4.13 5.83 -6.74
C GLY A 27 -4.36 4.32 -6.94
N ILE A 28 -3.82 3.52 -6.03
CA ILE A 28 -3.77 2.05 -6.18
C ILE A 28 -5.17 1.42 -5.98
N GLY A 29 -5.95 1.97 -5.04
CA GLY A 29 -7.26 1.43 -4.65
C GLY A 29 -8.36 1.74 -5.66
N MET A 30 -8.40 2.96 -6.23
CA MET A 30 -9.49 3.34 -7.14
C MET A 30 -9.43 2.68 -8.51
N LEU A 31 -8.29 2.14 -8.95
CA LEU A 31 -8.25 1.39 -10.21
C LEU A 31 -8.72 -0.06 -10.02
N THR A 32 -8.34 -0.66 -8.89
CA THR A 32 -8.58 -2.08 -8.62
C THR A 32 -9.99 -2.34 -8.07
N LEU A 33 -10.50 -1.49 -7.16
CA LEU A 33 -11.84 -1.68 -6.56
C LEU A 33 -12.98 -1.69 -7.59
N PRO A 34 -13.14 -0.68 -8.47
CA PRO A 34 -14.28 -0.64 -9.39
C PRO A 34 -14.17 -1.72 -10.48
N TYR A 35 -12.95 -2.07 -10.92
CA TYR A 35 -12.75 -3.17 -11.86
C TYR A 35 -13.14 -4.52 -11.24
N GLY A 36 -12.71 -4.78 -10.00
CA GLY A 36 -13.09 -5.98 -9.26
C GLY A 36 -14.59 -6.06 -8.99
N LEU A 37 -15.21 -4.94 -8.60
CA LEU A 37 -16.66 -4.84 -8.36
C LEU A 37 -17.47 -5.02 -9.64
N SER A 38 -17.03 -4.43 -10.76
CA SER A 38 -17.68 -4.56 -12.07
C SER A 38 -17.67 -6.00 -12.59
N LYS A 39 -16.58 -6.73 -12.36
CA LYS A 39 -16.45 -8.14 -12.74
C LYS A 39 -17.13 -9.10 -11.75
N GLY A 40 -17.21 -8.75 -10.47
CA GLY A 40 -17.65 -9.65 -9.40
C GLY A 40 -19.13 -9.58 -9.01
N GLY A 41 -19.92 -8.68 -9.63
CA GLY A 41 -21.37 -8.60 -9.42
C GLY A 41 -21.79 -8.38 -7.96
N TRP A 42 -23.02 -8.76 -7.60
CA TRP A 42 -23.57 -8.57 -6.24
C TRP A 42 -22.74 -9.28 -5.15
N PHE A 43 -22.12 -10.42 -5.48
CA PHE A 43 -21.29 -11.16 -4.53
C PHE A 43 -20.04 -10.37 -4.10
N SER A 44 -19.47 -9.57 -5.01
CA SER A 44 -18.35 -8.68 -4.68
C SER A 44 -18.74 -7.57 -3.70
N LEU A 45 -19.99 -7.10 -3.72
CA LEU A 45 -20.52 -6.12 -2.76
C LEU A 45 -20.59 -6.72 -1.34
N LEU A 46 -21.03 -7.98 -1.22
CA LEU A 46 -21.05 -8.69 0.06
C LEU A 46 -19.64 -8.93 0.60
N LEU A 47 -18.71 -9.33 -0.26
CA LEU A 47 -17.29 -9.49 0.10
C LEU A 47 -16.66 -8.16 0.51
N LEU A 48 -16.96 -7.06 -0.17
CA LEU A 48 -16.48 -5.73 0.19
C LEU A 48 -16.96 -5.33 1.59
N LEU A 49 -18.23 -5.59 1.92
CA LEU A 49 -18.79 -5.35 3.24
C LEU A 49 -18.06 -6.18 4.32
N LEU A 50 -17.81 -7.47 4.03
CA LEU A 50 -17.11 -8.37 4.95
C LEU A 50 -15.67 -7.89 5.20
N VAL A 51 -14.93 -7.51 4.15
CA VAL A 51 -13.58 -6.95 4.26
C VAL A 51 -13.60 -5.62 5.02
N ALA A 52 -14.61 -4.77 4.83
CA ALA A 52 -14.77 -3.54 5.60
C ALA A 52 -14.98 -3.80 7.10
N CYS A 53 -15.85 -4.76 7.45
CA CYS A 53 -16.06 -5.20 8.83
C CYS A 53 -14.78 -5.77 9.45
N LEU A 54 -14.04 -6.61 8.73
CA LEU A 54 -12.75 -7.15 9.17
C LEU A 54 -11.70 -6.05 9.35
N SER A 55 -11.64 -5.09 8.43
CA SER A 55 -10.72 -3.95 8.52
C SER A 55 -11.03 -3.07 9.73
N PHE A 56 -12.32 -2.84 9.99
CA PHE A 56 -12.76 -2.11 11.17
C PHE A 56 -12.40 -2.84 12.47
N TYR A 57 -12.59 -4.16 12.50
CA TYR A 57 -12.19 -5.01 13.62
C TYR A 57 -10.66 -4.98 13.85
N CYS A 58 -9.87 -5.09 12.78
CA CYS A 58 -8.42 -4.97 12.82
C CYS A 58 -7.98 -3.59 13.37
N GLY A 59 -8.63 -2.51 12.91
CA GLY A 59 -8.40 -1.15 13.40
C GLY A 59 -8.71 -0.99 14.90
N ILE A 60 -9.78 -1.60 15.40
CA ILE A 60 -10.11 -1.61 16.83
C ILE A 60 -9.08 -2.39 17.63
N LEU A 61 -8.67 -3.57 17.14
CA LEU A 61 -7.66 -4.40 17.80
C LEU A 61 -6.33 -3.64 17.89
N LEU A 62 -5.91 -3.01 16.80
CA LEU A 62 -4.72 -2.18 16.74
C LEU A 62 -4.80 -0.98 17.71
N LYS A 63 -5.94 -0.27 17.72
CA LYS A 63 -6.19 0.85 18.64
C LYS A 63 -6.09 0.41 20.10
N ARG A 64 -6.63 -0.77 20.42
CA ARG A 64 -6.57 -1.35 21.78
C ARG A 64 -5.15 -1.73 22.16
N CYS A 65 -4.38 -2.30 21.23
CA CYS A 65 -2.95 -2.58 21.44
C CYS A 65 -2.13 -1.30 21.65
N MET A 66 -2.40 -0.25 20.86
CA MET A 66 -1.71 1.04 20.96
C MET A 66 -2.05 1.80 22.25
N LYS A 67 -3.27 1.65 22.77
CA LYS A 67 -3.67 2.22 24.08
C LYS A 67 -3.06 1.50 25.28
N ALA A 68 -2.69 0.24 25.14
CA ALA A 68 -2.17 -0.54 26.26
C ALA A 68 -0.75 -0.12 26.67
N HIS A 69 0.07 0.40 25.73
CA HIS A 69 1.47 0.77 26.02
C HIS A 69 1.92 1.99 25.19
N THR A 70 2.03 3.15 25.85
CA THR A 70 2.45 4.45 25.26
C THR A 70 3.91 4.51 24.77
N SER A 71 4.73 3.47 25.03
CA SER A 71 6.19 3.56 24.86
C SER A 71 6.77 2.93 23.58
N ILE A 72 5.94 2.35 22.69
CA ILE A 72 6.43 1.57 21.55
C ILE A 72 5.91 2.17 20.24
N THR A 73 6.82 2.70 19.42
CA THR A 73 6.52 3.59 18.29
C THR A 73 6.39 2.88 16.93
N SER A 74 6.67 1.57 16.83
CA SER A 74 6.71 0.84 15.56
C SER A 74 5.67 -0.28 15.47
N TYR A 75 4.92 -0.35 14.36
CA TYR A 75 3.90 -1.37 14.06
C TYR A 75 4.41 -2.81 14.23
N GLY A 76 5.70 -3.05 13.96
CA GLY A 76 6.34 -4.35 14.15
C GLY A 76 6.38 -4.79 15.62
N ASP A 77 6.63 -3.89 16.56
CA ASP A 77 6.68 -4.24 17.99
C ASP A 77 5.28 -4.38 18.62
N ILE A 78 4.29 -3.67 18.06
CA ILE A 78 2.87 -3.88 18.42
C ILE A 78 2.45 -5.31 18.04
N ALA A 79 2.83 -5.77 16.83
CA ALA A 79 2.59 -7.14 16.39
C ALA A 79 3.41 -8.18 17.18
N HIS A 80 4.64 -7.84 17.59
CA HIS A 80 5.49 -8.70 18.41
C HIS A 80 4.86 -9.00 19.77
N GLN A 81 4.23 -8.02 20.41
CA GLN A 81 3.60 -8.24 21.71
C GLN A 81 2.20 -8.85 21.62
N ALA A 82 1.44 -8.57 20.55
CA ALA A 82 0.10 -9.14 20.37
C ALA A 82 0.11 -10.61 19.89
N PHE A 83 1.10 -11.00 19.07
CA PHE A 83 1.19 -12.33 18.45
C PHE A 83 2.53 -13.04 18.70
N GLY A 84 3.41 -12.46 19.52
CA GLY A 84 4.79 -12.93 19.68
C GLY A 84 5.69 -12.53 18.50
N GLN A 85 6.97 -12.92 18.58
CA GLN A 85 7.98 -12.61 17.58
C GLN A 85 7.66 -13.10 16.16
N LYS A 86 6.89 -14.20 16.06
CA LYS A 86 6.43 -14.76 14.79
C LYS A 86 5.44 -13.83 14.08
N GLY A 87 4.56 -13.16 14.83
CA GLY A 87 3.59 -12.20 14.28
C GLY A 87 4.27 -10.97 13.67
N ARG A 88 5.31 -10.44 14.32
CA ARG A 88 6.12 -9.33 13.78
C ARG A 88 6.73 -9.67 12.42
N ILE A 89 7.36 -10.83 12.33
CA ILE A 89 8.04 -11.27 11.10
C ILE A 89 7.01 -11.53 9.99
N MET A 90 5.90 -12.19 10.31
CA MET A 90 4.83 -12.46 9.34
C MET A 90 4.23 -11.18 8.76
N VAL A 91 3.92 -10.19 9.61
CA VAL A 91 3.39 -8.89 9.17
C VAL A 91 4.42 -8.12 8.33
N CYS A 92 5.69 -8.09 8.74
CA CYS A 92 6.74 -7.47 7.95
C CYS A 92 6.88 -8.11 6.57
N ILE A 93 6.87 -9.44 6.48
CA ILE A 93 6.95 -10.15 5.20
C ILE A 93 5.73 -9.85 4.32
N MET A 94 4.53 -9.88 4.88
CA MET A 94 3.30 -9.60 4.13
C MET A 94 3.26 -8.17 3.60
N VAL A 95 3.60 -7.18 4.43
CA VAL A 95 3.64 -5.77 4.00
C VAL A 95 4.71 -5.55 2.93
N ASN A 96 5.87 -6.18 3.05
CA ASN A 96 6.90 -6.11 2.01
C ASN A 96 6.40 -6.75 0.71
N LEU A 97 5.83 -7.96 0.78
CA LEU A 97 5.30 -8.66 -0.39
C LEU A 97 4.20 -7.85 -1.09
N GLU A 98 3.29 -7.25 -0.32
CA GLU A 98 2.25 -6.37 -0.85
C GLU A 98 2.85 -5.17 -1.58
N LEU A 99 3.85 -4.51 -0.99
CA LEU A 99 4.53 -3.37 -1.61
C LEU A 99 5.26 -3.78 -2.91
N TYR A 100 5.88 -4.96 -2.94
CA TYR A 100 6.49 -5.53 -4.15
C TYR A 100 5.46 -5.79 -5.25
N LEU A 101 4.33 -6.41 -4.92
CA LEU A 101 3.25 -6.70 -5.89
C LEU A 101 2.66 -5.39 -6.45
N ILE A 102 2.44 -4.39 -5.60
CA ILE A 102 1.99 -3.07 -6.02
C ILE A 102 3.01 -2.43 -6.98
N ALA A 103 4.30 -2.48 -6.65
CA ALA A 103 5.35 -1.92 -7.50
C ALA A 103 5.42 -2.61 -8.87
N ILE A 104 5.36 -3.94 -8.91
CA ILE A 104 5.33 -4.71 -10.15
C ILE A 104 4.07 -4.37 -10.97
N GLY A 105 2.90 -4.28 -10.33
CA GLY A 105 1.65 -3.93 -10.99
C GLY A 105 1.69 -2.54 -11.63
N LEU A 106 2.25 -1.55 -10.92
CA LEU A 106 2.47 -0.21 -11.47
C LEU A 106 3.44 -0.23 -12.65
N LEU A 107 4.55 -0.97 -12.58
CA LEU A 107 5.49 -1.11 -13.70
C LEU A 107 4.83 -1.71 -14.95
N ILE A 108 3.96 -2.71 -14.79
CA ILE A 108 3.23 -3.31 -15.91
C ILE A 108 2.23 -2.32 -16.52
N ILE A 109 1.52 -1.57 -15.68
CA ILE A 109 0.56 -0.55 -16.16
C ILE A 109 1.29 0.55 -16.93
N GLU A 110 2.40 1.05 -16.39
CA GLU A 110 3.23 2.06 -17.06
C GLU A 110 3.85 1.51 -18.33
N GLY A 111 4.30 0.25 -18.35
CA GLY A 111 4.77 -0.42 -19.57
C GLY A 111 3.70 -0.45 -20.66
N ASN A 112 2.52 -0.98 -20.33
CA ASN A 112 1.38 -1.02 -21.26
C ASN A 112 0.90 0.37 -21.69
N ASN A 113 1.01 1.37 -20.81
CA ASN A 113 0.65 2.75 -21.12
C ASN A 113 1.68 3.39 -22.05
N LEU A 114 2.97 3.12 -21.84
CA LEU A 114 4.06 3.58 -22.69
C LEU A 114 4.00 2.95 -24.08
N ASP A 115 3.69 1.66 -24.19
CA ASP A 115 3.48 0.97 -25.47
C ASP A 115 2.31 1.59 -26.26
N LYS A 116 1.27 2.06 -25.57
CA LYS A 116 0.13 2.76 -26.19
C LYS A 116 0.46 4.21 -26.60
N LEU A 117 1.33 4.88 -25.86
CA LEU A 117 1.73 6.27 -26.12
C LEU A 117 2.85 6.38 -27.17
N PHE A 118 3.75 5.40 -27.23
CA PHE A 118 4.82 5.30 -28.22
C PHE A 118 4.81 3.92 -28.88
N PRO A 119 3.87 3.65 -29.81
CA PRO A 119 3.80 2.39 -30.54
C PRO A 119 5.02 2.10 -31.44
N ASN A 120 6.04 2.98 -31.43
CA ASN A 120 7.28 2.86 -32.20
C ASN A 120 8.53 3.14 -31.33
N PHE A 121 8.50 2.84 -30.03
CA PHE A 121 9.66 3.04 -29.15
C PHE A 121 10.74 1.98 -29.41
N SER A 122 11.58 2.21 -30.42
CA SER A 122 12.75 1.38 -30.71
C SER A 122 13.95 1.86 -29.88
N ILE A 123 14.28 1.15 -28.79
CA ILE A 123 15.49 1.43 -28.01
C ILE A 123 16.66 0.73 -28.69
N LYS A 124 17.46 1.48 -29.46
CA LYS A 124 18.74 0.97 -29.99
C LYS A 124 19.81 1.06 -28.89
N LEU A 125 19.97 -0.02 -28.14
CA LEU A 125 21.07 -0.19 -27.19
C LEU A 125 22.21 -0.98 -27.88
N GLY A 126 23.01 -0.28 -28.69
CA GLY A 126 24.12 -0.90 -29.44
C GLY A 126 23.65 -1.88 -30.51
N HIS A 127 24.09 -3.14 -30.44
CA HIS A 127 23.72 -4.21 -31.40
C HIS A 127 22.44 -4.98 -31.00
N LEU A 128 21.85 -4.70 -29.83
CA LEU A 128 20.55 -5.25 -29.47
C LEU A 128 19.45 -4.26 -29.88
N THR A 129 18.70 -4.62 -30.91
CA THR A 129 17.47 -3.92 -31.28
C THR A 129 16.34 -4.57 -30.50
N ILE A 130 15.95 -3.99 -29.36
CA ILE A 130 14.72 -4.36 -28.66
C ILE A 130 13.65 -3.45 -29.25
N GLY A 131 13.03 -3.93 -30.32
CA GLY A 131 11.86 -3.32 -30.95
C GLY A 131 10.63 -4.14 -30.62
N GLY A 132 9.59 -3.47 -30.13
CA GLY A 132 8.24 -4.04 -30.07
C GLY A 132 7.72 -4.24 -31.50
N GLU A 133 7.13 -5.40 -31.71
CA GLU A 133 6.33 -5.74 -32.89
C GLU A 133 4.98 -5.01 -32.94
#